data_AF-A0A5S4H7X8-F1
#
_entry.id   AF-A0A5S4H7X8-F1
#
_cell.length_a   1.000
_cell.length_b   1.000
_cell.length_c   1.000
_cell.angle_alpha   90.00
_cell.angle_beta   90.00
_cell.angle_gamma   90.00
#
_symmetry.space_group_name_H-M   'P 1'
#
loop_
_entity.id
_entity.type
_entity.pdbx_description
1 polymer ?
#
loop_
_entity_poly.entity_id
_entity_poly.type
_entity_poly.pdbx_seq_one_letter_code
_entity_poly.pdbx_strand_id
1 'polypeptide(L)'
;PISATGNGSVLTETPLTGLIVEDGRVAGVEAGGRRIRAARGVLLAAGGFEASADLRAARGVPGGAGWTMAPDGANTGDAIEAAVRIGAATGLLDQAWFCPGLLTADGRPAFTLGFRGGLIVDGSGRRFANESLPYDQMGRKMAAAEGPFHLIFDARSDGLPAISVPPLAADEQVASGRWVQAGSIGDLAAKTGLPADALTATVERFNGFAAQGADDDFHRGEDPYDLYFSGGRPCVVAVDQAPYFAAEVVLSDLGTKGGLRTDADARVLDGEGRPIPGLYAAGNTSASFTGPVYPGPGVPIGSAMAFAYRAVQHIRRDHT
;
A
#
# COMPACT_ATOMS: atom_id res chain seq x y z
N PRO A 1 13.68 -14.43 21.05
CA PRO A 1 12.51 -15.06 20.42
C PRO A 1 11.59 -15.69 21.47
N ILE A 2 10.30 -15.36 21.46
CA ILE A 2 9.29 -16.06 22.26
C ILE A 2 9.12 -17.45 21.63
N SER A 3 9.71 -18.48 22.23
CA SER A 3 9.60 -19.87 21.75
C SER A 3 8.33 -20.56 22.23
N ALA A 4 7.74 -20.08 23.33
CA ALA A 4 6.40 -20.45 23.79
C ALA A 4 5.81 -19.35 24.68
N THR A 5 4.50 -19.11 24.54
CA THR A 5 3.69 -18.70 25.70
C THR A 5 3.06 -19.98 26.23
N GLY A 6 2.70 -20.08 27.51
CA GLY A 6 2.40 -21.37 28.18
C GLY A 6 1.40 -22.35 27.52
N ASN A 7 0.71 -21.97 26.43
CA ASN A 7 -0.15 -22.82 25.60
C ASN A 7 0.06 -22.67 24.07
N GLY A 8 1.18 -22.12 23.58
CA GLY A 8 1.42 -21.90 22.16
C GLY A 8 2.87 -22.13 21.74
N SER A 9 3.07 -22.64 20.53
CA SER A 9 4.39 -22.83 19.91
C SER A 9 4.54 -21.91 18.70
N VAL A 10 5.71 -21.30 18.55
CA VAL A 10 6.04 -20.45 17.40
C VAL A 10 7.10 -21.15 16.55
N LEU A 11 6.81 -21.35 15.27
CA LEU A 11 7.71 -21.98 14.31
C LEU A 11 8.07 -20.95 13.23
N THR A 12 9.36 -20.68 13.05
CA THR A 12 9.90 -19.91 11.91
C THR A 12 10.26 -20.85 10.76
N GLU A 13 10.51 -20.30 9.56
CA GLU A 13 10.96 -21.10 8.39
C GLU A 13 10.04 -22.29 8.07
N THR A 14 8.74 -22.15 8.36
CA THR A 14 7.73 -23.19 8.23
C THR A 14 6.64 -22.72 7.25
N PRO A 15 6.96 -22.59 5.94
CA PRO A 15 6.00 -22.09 4.96
C PRO A 15 4.85 -23.08 4.77
N LEU A 16 3.63 -22.56 4.63
CA LEU A 16 2.43 -23.33 4.30
C LEU A 16 2.50 -23.79 2.84
N THR A 17 2.30 -25.09 2.59
CA THR A 17 2.25 -25.65 1.23
C THR A 17 0.89 -26.21 0.87
N GLY A 18 0.06 -26.56 1.87
CA GLY A 18 -1.25 -27.14 1.62
C GLY A 18 -2.15 -27.19 2.85
N LEU A 19 -3.46 -27.33 2.59
CA LEU A 19 -4.47 -27.61 3.61
C LEU A 19 -4.78 -29.11 3.59
N ILE A 20 -4.91 -29.71 4.77
CA ILE A 20 -5.32 -31.11 4.92
C ILE A 20 -6.83 -31.13 5.12
N VAL A 21 -7.57 -31.74 4.19
CA VAL A 21 -9.04 -31.87 4.23
C VAL A 21 -9.42 -33.32 4.48
N GLU A 22 -10.28 -33.55 5.47
CA GLU A 22 -10.85 -34.87 5.81
C GLU A 22 -12.35 -34.71 6.01
N ASP A 23 -13.15 -35.56 5.37
CA ASP A 23 -14.61 -35.54 5.46
C ASP A 23 -15.23 -34.14 5.22
N GLY A 24 -14.65 -33.39 4.27
CA GLY A 24 -15.09 -32.03 3.92
C GLY A 24 -14.68 -30.94 4.92
N ARG A 25 -13.89 -31.26 5.95
CA ARG A 25 -13.39 -30.32 6.97
C ARG A 25 -11.89 -30.12 6.84
N VAL A 26 -11.42 -28.88 6.97
CA VAL A 26 -9.99 -28.60 7.14
C VAL A 26 -9.54 -29.09 8.53
N ALA A 27 -8.70 -30.13 8.53
CA ALA A 27 -8.24 -30.85 9.71
C ALA A 27 -6.77 -30.57 10.04
N GLY A 28 -6.10 -29.69 9.28
CA GLY A 28 -4.70 -29.37 9.49
C GLY A 28 -4.06 -28.69 8.29
N VAL A 29 -2.73 -28.58 8.34
CA VAL A 29 -1.90 -27.97 7.30
C VAL A 29 -0.67 -28.82 7.00
N GLU A 30 -0.18 -28.71 5.77
CA GLU A 30 1.18 -29.11 5.40
C GLU A 30 2.06 -27.86 5.43
N ALA A 31 3.08 -27.86 6.28
CA ALA A 31 3.98 -26.73 6.42
C ALA A 31 5.39 -27.15 6.85
N GLY A 32 6.42 -26.53 6.26
CA GLY A 32 7.83 -26.86 6.55
C GLY A 32 8.18 -28.36 6.39
N GLY A 33 7.56 -29.02 5.41
CA GLY A 33 7.73 -30.47 5.18
C GLY A 33 7.05 -31.38 6.22
N ARG A 34 6.16 -30.84 7.06
CA ARG A 34 5.46 -31.57 8.12
C ARG A 34 3.95 -31.49 7.94
N ARG A 35 3.24 -32.48 8.47
CA ARG A 35 1.77 -32.45 8.60
C ARG A 35 1.41 -32.05 10.03
N ILE A 36 0.74 -30.90 10.18
CA ILE A 36 0.31 -30.37 11.47
C ILE A 36 -1.21 -30.51 11.57
N ARG A 37 -1.69 -31.32 12.52
CA ARG A 37 -3.12 -31.51 12.76
C ARG A 37 -3.71 -30.35 13.56
N ALA A 38 -4.88 -29.90 13.15
CA ALA A 38 -5.63 -28.84 13.81
C ALA A 38 -7.02 -29.37 14.21
N ALA A 39 -7.15 -29.84 15.45
CA ALA A 39 -8.40 -30.43 15.93
C ALA A 39 -9.60 -29.46 15.82
N ARG A 40 -9.37 -28.17 16.12
CA ARG A 40 -10.44 -27.17 16.21
C ARG A 40 -10.61 -26.30 14.97
N GLY A 41 -9.53 -25.96 14.28
CA GLY A 41 -9.55 -25.21 13.03
C GLY A 41 -8.22 -24.57 12.69
N VAL A 42 -8.12 -24.02 11.48
CA VAL A 42 -6.95 -23.33 10.93
C VAL A 42 -7.34 -21.89 10.65
N LEU A 43 -6.59 -20.93 11.22
CA LEU A 43 -6.69 -19.51 10.90
C LEU A 43 -5.53 -19.10 9.99
N LEU A 44 -5.85 -18.64 8.79
CA LEU A 44 -4.91 -18.08 7.83
C LEU A 44 -4.82 -16.56 8.01
N ALA A 45 -3.65 -16.06 8.41
CA ALA A 45 -3.35 -14.63 8.53
C ALA A 45 -1.91 -14.37 8.04
N ALA A 46 -1.64 -14.78 6.81
CA ALA A 46 -0.31 -14.89 6.22
C ALA A 46 -0.03 -13.80 5.17
N GLY A 47 -0.62 -12.61 5.34
CA GLY A 47 -0.52 -11.53 4.35
C GLY A 47 -1.35 -11.79 3.10
N GLY A 48 -1.19 -10.92 2.10
CA GLY A 48 -1.82 -11.06 0.80
C GLY A 48 -0.86 -11.66 -0.23
N PHE A 49 -0.94 -11.17 -1.46
CA PHE A 49 -0.11 -11.58 -2.60
C PHE A 49 0.67 -10.41 -3.22
N GLU A 50 0.86 -9.32 -2.47
CA GLU A 50 1.50 -8.09 -2.92
C GLU A 50 2.90 -8.27 -3.51
N ALA A 51 3.66 -9.28 -3.08
CA ALA A 51 5.00 -9.58 -3.59
C ALA A 51 4.99 -10.54 -4.80
N SER A 52 3.83 -11.02 -5.24
CA SER A 52 3.71 -11.93 -6.39
C SER A 52 3.33 -11.16 -7.66
N ALA A 53 4.31 -10.96 -8.56
CA ALA A 53 4.07 -10.29 -9.84
C ALA A 53 3.02 -11.03 -10.68
N ASP A 54 3.08 -12.36 -10.71
CA ASP A 54 2.16 -13.19 -11.49
C ASP A 54 0.72 -13.06 -10.98
N LEU A 55 0.51 -13.13 -9.66
CA LEU A 55 -0.83 -12.99 -9.09
C LEU A 55 -1.35 -11.56 -9.27
N ARG A 56 -0.54 -10.52 -9.07
CA ARG A 56 -0.96 -9.14 -9.34
C ARG A 56 -1.41 -8.94 -10.78
N ALA A 57 -0.63 -9.43 -11.74
CA ALA A 57 -0.97 -9.35 -13.15
C ALA A 57 -2.25 -10.12 -13.47
N ALA A 58 -2.38 -11.36 -12.98
CA ALA A 58 -3.56 -12.20 -13.19
C ALA A 58 -4.84 -11.62 -12.57
N ARG A 59 -4.72 -10.77 -11.54
CA ARG A 59 -5.86 -10.17 -10.83
C ARG A 59 -6.07 -8.67 -11.14
N GLY A 60 -5.23 -8.09 -11.97
CA GLY A 60 -5.35 -6.69 -12.38
C GLY A 60 -5.05 -5.68 -11.27
N VAL A 61 -4.14 -6.00 -10.33
CA VAL A 61 -3.73 -5.05 -9.28
C VAL A 61 -2.81 -3.99 -9.90
N PRO A 62 -3.14 -2.68 -9.82
CA PRO A 62 -2.25 -1.60 -10.26
C PRO A 62 -0.89 -1.60 -9.53
N GLY A 63 0.15 -1.11 -10.21
CA GLY A 63 1.51 -1.04 -9.66
C GLY A 63 2.25 -2.39 -9.68
N GLY A 64 3.58 -2.34 -9.53
CA GLY A 64 4.45 -3.51 -9.60
C GLY A 64 4.68 -4.20 -8.25
N ALA A 65 4.91 -5.51 -8.24
CA ALA A 65 5.29 -6.26 -7.04
C ALA A 65 6.59 -5.75 -6.40
N GLY A 66 7.54 -5.26 -7.19
CA GLY A 66 8.77 -4.64 -6.69
C GLY A 66 8.59 -3.28 -6.01
N TRP A 67 7.36 -2.74 -6.00
CA TRP A 67 7.02 -1.48 -5.34
C TRP A 67 6.15 -1.67 -4.11
N THR A 68 5.90 -2.90 -3.65
CA THR A 68 5.27 -3.11 -2.34
C THR A 68 6.22 -2.73 -1.20
N MET A 69 5.65 -2.24 -0.10
CA MET A 69 6.39 -2.03 1.16
C MET A 69 6.52 -3.31 1.99
N ALA A 70 5.91 -4.42 1.56
CA ALA A 70 6.06 -5.71 2.22
C ALA A 70 7.50 -6.25 2.08
N PRO A 71 7.98 -7.07 3.03
CA PRO A 71 9.27 -7.74 2.88
C PRO A 71 9.32 -8.61 1.63
N ASP A 72 10.45 -8.56 0.92
CA ASP A 72 10.67 -9.30 -0.31
C ASP A 72 10.38 -10.80 -0.13
N GLY A 73 9.56 -11.35 -1.02
CA GLY A 73 9.23 -12.77 -1.06
C GLY A 73 8.41 -13.30 0.13
N ALA A 74 7.97 -12.45 1.07
CA ALA A 74 7.22 -12.91 2.24
C ALA A 74 5.73 -13.18 1.91
N ASN A 75 5.06 -12.23 1.26
CA ASN A 75 3.61 -12.29 1.02
C ASN A 75 3.32 -12.58 -0.46
N THR A 76 3.40 -13.86 -0.83
CA THR A 76 3.27 -14.34 -2.22
C THR A 76 1.92 -14.96 -2.54
N GLY A 77 0.93 -14.89 -1.63
CA GLY A 77 -0.42 -15.40 -1.84
C GLY A 77 -0.64 -16.87 -1.49
N ASP A 78 0.35 -17.55 -0.92
CA ASP A 78 0.34 -19.00 -0.70
C ASP A 78 -0.90 -19.50 0.04
N ALA A 79 -1.30 -18.79 1.11
CA ALA A 79 -2.48 -19.14 1.91
C ALA A 79 -3.80 -18.92 1.16
N ILE A 80 -3.87 -17.88 0.33
CA ILE A 80 -5.05 -17.60 -0.50
C ILE A 80 -5.18 -18.72 -1.54
N GLU A 81 -4.12 -19.03 -2.27
CA GLU A 81 -4.12 -20.06 -3.31
C GLU A 81 -4.33 -21.47 -2.73
N ALA A 82 -3.81 -21.77 -1.54
CA ALA A 82 -4.09 -23.03 -0.84
C ALA A 82 -5.57 -23.22 -0.51
N ALA A 83 -6.27 -22.16 -0.11
CA ALA A 83 -7.71 -22.20 0.15
C ALA A 83 -8.54 -22.21 -1.14
N VAL A 84 -8.14 -21.45 -2.17
CA VAL A 84 -8.81 -21.47 -3.49
C VAL A 84 -8.81 -22.88 -4.09
N ARG A 85 -7.71 -23.64 -3.96
CA ARG A 85 -7.61 -25.04 -4.42
C ARG A 85 -8.66 -25.98 -3.81
N ILE A 86 -9.24 -25.64 -2.66
CA ILE A 86 -10.29 -26.44 -2.01
C ILE A 86 -11.68 -25.79 -2.11
N GLY A 87 -11.85 -24.83 -3.04
CA GLY A 87 -13.15 -24.24 -3.35
C GLY A 87 -13.48 -22.94 -2.62
N ALA A 88 -12.52 -22.31 -1.93
CA ALA A 88 -12.75 -21.02 -1.28
C ALA A 88 -13.02 -19.91 -2.30
N ALA A 89 -14.04 -19.09 -2.03
CA ALA A 89 -14.34 -17.91 -2.80
C ALA A 89 -13.42 -16.75 -2.42
N THR A 90 -13.18 -15.86 -3.39
CA THR A 90 -12.35 -14.67 -3.24
C THR A 90 -13.11 -13.39 -3.58
N GLY A 91 -12.56 -12.25 -3.18
CA GLY A 91 -13.10 -10.93 -3.51
C GLY A 91 -12.02 -9.85 -3.47
N LEU A 92 -12.28 -8.73 -4.17
CA LEU A 92 -11.43 -7.53 -4.19
C LEU A 92 -9.99 -7.79 -4.66
N LEU A 93 -9.75 -8.81 -5.49
CA LEU A 93 -8.39 -9.22 -5.90
C LEU A 93 -7.66 -8.19 -6.76
N ASP A 94 -8.33 -7.14 -7.21
CA ASP A 94 -7.74 -5.99 -7.92
C ASP A 94 -7.37 -4.83 -6.95
N GLN A 95 -7.59 -5.00 -5.64
CA GLN A 95 -7.41 -3.95 -4.64
C GLN A 95 -6.15 -4.15 -3.78
N ALA A 96 -5.52 -3.03 -3.42
CA ALA A 96 -4.49 -2.95 -2.40
C ALA A 96 -4.71 -1.75 -1.46
N TRP A 97 -3.90 -1.67 -0.41
CA TRP A 97 -3.74 -0.49 0.43
C TRP A 97 -2.71 0.44 -0.22
N PHE A 98 -3.13 1.22 -1.21
CA PHE A 98 -2.19 1.96 -2.06
C PHE A 98 -1.52 3.11 -1.32
N CYS A 99 -0.35 3.52 -1.79
CA CYS A 99 0.32 4.73 -1.36
C CYS A 99 1.29 5.25 -2.42
N PRO A 100 1.65 6.54 -2.40
CA PRO A 100 2.83 7.03 -3.09
C PRO A 100 4.10 6.43 -2.47
N GLY A 101 5.02 5.98 -3.31
CA GLY A 101 6.37 5.59 -2.90
C GLY A 101 7.41 6.42 -3.64
N LEU A 102 8.30 7.12 -2.93
CA LEU A 102 9.52 7.63 -3.56
C LEU A 102 10.55 6.51 -3.59
N LEU A 103 11.32 6.40 -4.65
CA LEU A 103 12.36 5.38 -4.71
C LEU A 103 13.59 5.81 -3.89
N THR A 104 14.11 4.88 -3.09
CA THR A 104 15.41 4.97 -2.44
C THR A 104 16.55 4.83 -3.46
N ALA A 105 17.79 5.08 -3.03
CA ALA A 105 18.97 4.96 -3.89
C ALA A 105 19.16 3.54 -4.46
N ASP A 106 18.80 2.50 -3.69
CA ASP A 106 18.79 1.09 -4.11
C ASP A 106 17.55 0.70 -4.94
N GLY A 107 16.63 1.65 -5.21
CA GLY A 107 15.46 1.46 -6.06
C GLY A 107 14.26 0.81 -5.39
N ARG A 108 14.26 0.68 -4.06
CA ARG A 108 13.11 0.22 -3.29
C ARG A 108 12.15 1.37 -2.98
N PRO A 109 10.85 1.10 -2.79
CA PRO A 109 9.91 2.13 -2.40
C PRO A 109 10.15 2.58 -0.95
N ALA A 110 10.03 3.88 -0.71
CA ALA A 110 9.84 4.48 0.60
C ALA A 110 8.41 5.03 0.67
N PHE A 111 7.61 4.49 1.59
CA PHE A 111 6.24 4.93 1.82
C PHE A 111 6.25 6.43 2.11
N THR A 112 5.60 7.21 1.25
CA THR A 112 5.57 8.67 1.35
C THR A 112 4.17 9.18 1.61
N LEU A 113 4.06 10.05 2.60
CA LEU A 113 2.81 10.68 3.01
C LEU A 113 3.05 12.06 3.60
N GLY A 114 1.95 12.79 3.83
CA GLY A 114 1.99 14.05 4.57
C GLY A 114 2.81 15.12 3.86
N PHE A 115 2.57 15.28 2.56
CA PHE A 115 3.17 16.32 1.73
C PHE A 115 2.83 17.72 2.29
N ARG A 116 3.87 18.52 2.52
CA ARG A 116 3.82 19.85 3.15
C ARG A 116 4.22 20.98 2.19
N GLY A 117 4.56 20.61 0.95
CA GLY A 117 5.00 21.49 -0.13
C GLY A 117 5.24 20.67 -1.39
N GLY A 118 5.75 21.31 -2.44
CA GLY A 118 5.91 20.68 -3.76
C GLY A 118 4.57 20.31 -4.42
N LEU A 119 4.64 19.79 -5.64
CA LEU A 119 3.48 19.35 -6.42
C LEU A 119 3.84 18.09 -7.21
N ILE A 120 2.87 17.23 -7.51
CA ILE A 120 3.12 15.96 -8.22
C ILE A 120 2.55 16.06 -9.62
N VAL A 121 3.36 15.73 -10.62
CA VAL A 121 2.98 15.72 -12.02
C VAL A 121 3.03 14.32 -12.61
N ASP A 122 2.20 14.06 -13.62
CA ASP A 122 2.29 12.88 -14.48
C ASP A 122 3.34 13.07 -15.61
N GLY A 123 3.44 12.09 -16.51
CA GLY A 123 4.35 12.14 -17.67
C GLY A 123 4.07 13.28 -18.65
N SER A 124 2.91 13.93 -18.58
CA SER A 124 2.59 15.13 -19.36
C SER A 124 3.06 16.43 -18.70
N GLY A 125 3.65 16.37 -17.51
CA GLY A 125 4.13 17.52 -16.76
C GLY A 125 3.02 18.31 -16.07
N ARG A 126 1.83 17.72 -15.89
CA ARG A 126 0.65 18.36 -15.29
C ARG A 126 0.24 17.67 -13.99
N ARG A 127 -0.31 18.46 -13.07
CA ARG A 127 -0.97 17.95 -11.86
C ARG A 127 -2.26 17.20 -12.24
N PHE A 128 -2.61 16.19 -11.45
CA PHE A 128 -3.80 15.36 -11.67
C PHE A 128 -4.64 15.12 -10.40
N ALA A 129 -4.17 15.59 -9.24
CA ALA A 129 -4.81 15.41 -7.95
C ALA A 129 -4.30 16.42 -6.92
N ASN A 130 -5.01 16.52 -5.80
CA ASN A 130 -4.51 17.13 -4.56
C ASN A 130 -3.43 16.22 -3.96
N GLU A 131 -2.19 16.72 -3.89
CA GLU A 131 -1.05 15.95 -3.37
C GLU A 131 -1.10 15.70 -1.86
N SER A 132 -1.93 16.45 -1.13
CA SER A 132 -2.11 16.29 0.31
C SER A 132 -3.16 15.23 0.67
N LEU A 133 -3.82 14.60 -0.31
CA LEU A 133 -4.78 13.53 -0.06
C LEU A 133 -4.22 12.40 0.84
N PRO A 134 -5.08 11.71 1.61
CA PRO A 134 -4.70 10.46 2.26
C PRO A 134 -4.07 9.48 1.26
N TYR A 135 -3.02 8.78 1.69
CA TYR A 135 -2.13 8.04 0.79
C TYR A 135 -2.85 7.00 -0.11
N ASP A 136 -3.89 6.32 0.38
CA ASP A 136 -4.69 5.40 -0.45
C ASP A 136 -5.50 6.14 -1.52
N GLN A 137 -6.04 7.31 -1.19
CA GLN A 137 -6.76 8.14 -2.16
C GLN A 137 -5.79 8.70 -3.21
N MET A 138 -4.61 9.17 -2.80
CA MET A 138 -3.57 9.61 -3.74
C MET A 138 -3.09 8.45 -4.63
N GLY A 139 -2.84 7.27 -4.05
CA GLY A 139 -2.47 6.07 -4.80
C GLY A 139 -3.55 5.66 -5.82
N ARG A 140 -4.83 5.79 -5.50
CA ARG A 140 -5.93 5.58 -6.45
C ARG A 140 -5.95 6.61 -7.58
N LYS A 141 -5.62 7.88 -7.30
CA LYS A 141 -5.46 8.90 -8.34
C LYS A 141 -4.29 8.57 -9.26
N MET A 142 -3.18 8.11 -8.72
CA MET A 142 -2.04 7.63 -9.51
C MET A 142 -2.40 6.41 -10.36
N ALA A 143 -3.12 5.43 -9.81
CA ALA A 143 -3.58 4.27 -10.56
C ALA A 143 -4.45 4.65 -11.77
N ALA A 144 -5.27 5.70 -11.65
CA ALA A 144 -6.12 6.19 -12.73
C ALA A 144 -5.41 7.08 -13.74
N ALA A 145 -4.38 7.83 -13.32
CA ALA A 145 -3.65 8.76 -14.19
C ALA A 145 -2.63 8.05 -15.09
N GLU A 146 -2.13 6.87 -14.68
CA GLU A 146 -1.06 6.10 -15.33
C GLU A 146 0.27 6.87 -15.41
N GLY A 147 1.34 6.29 -14.84
CA GLY A 147 2.64 6.96 -14.70
C GLY A 147 3.37 7.23 -16.04
N PRO A 148 4.56 7.84 -16.00
CA PRO A 148 5.39 8.10 -14.81
C PRO A 148 4.91 9.28 -13.97
N PHE A 149 5.35 9.36 -12.70
CA PHE A 149 5.04 10.47 -11.78
C PHE A 149 6.30 11.08 -11.18
N HIS A 150 6.29 12.40 -11.00
CA HIS A 150 7.39 13.13 -10.37
C HIS A 150 6.86 14.10 -9.31
N LEU A 151 7.46 14.07 -8.12
CA LEU A 151 7.31 15.13 -7.13
C LEU A 151 8.28 16.26 -7.49
N ILE A 152 7.74 17.43 -7.77
CA ILE A 152 8.48 18.66 -8.07
C ILE A 152 8.51 19.52 -6.81
N PHE A 153 9.71 19.89 -6.36
CA PHE A 153 9.91 20.75 -5.19
C PHE A 153 11.21 21.55 -5.34
N ASP A 154 11.50 22.40 -4.37
CA ASP A 154 12.60 23.36 -4.43
C ASP A 154 13.40 23.39 -3.12
N ALA A 155 14.38 24.28 -3.04
CA ALA A 155 15.29 24.39 -1.89
C ALA A 155 14.68 25.10 -0.67
N ARG A 156 13.38 25.40 -0.67
CA ARG A 156 12.70 26.03 0.46
C ARG A 156 12.58 25.09 1.67
N SER A 157 12.43 23.79 1.43
CA SER A 157 12.46 22.77 2.48
C SER A 157 13.88 22.24 2.67
N ASP A 158 14.24 21.98 3.93
CA ASP A 158 15.45 21.22 4.27
C ASP A 158 15.20 19.74 3.92
N GLY A 159 15.45 19.40 2.64
CA GLY A 159 15.18 18.08 2.07
C GLY A 159 13.75 17.89 1.55
N LEU A 160 13.24 16.66 1.65
CA LEU A 160 11.92 16.27 1.13
C LEU A 160 10.79 17.02 1.88
N PRO A 161 9.87 17.71 1.18
CA PRO A 161 8.71 18.33 1.83
C PRO A 161 7.59 17.32 2.15
N ALA A 162 7.93 16.13 2.64
CA ALA A 162 7.02 15.05 3.01
C ALA A 162 7.66 14.14 4.07
N ILE A 163 6.88 13.21 4.61
CA ILE A 163 7.41 12.12 5.43
C ILE A 163 7.67 10.93 4.51
N SER A 164 8.85 10.33 4.59
CA SER A 164 9.17 9.06 3.93
C SER A 164 9.58 8.00 4.96
N VAL A 165 9.19 6.75 4.70
CA VAL A 165 9.61 5.58 5.50
C VAL A 165 10.12 4.49 4.54
N PRO A 166 11.44 4.20 4.53
CA PRO A 166 12.49 4.83 5.34
C PRO A 166 12.73 6.32 4.99
N PRO A 167 13.41 7.09 5.89
CA PRO A 167 13.82 8.46 5.58
C PRO A 167 14.74 8.51 4.35
N LEU A 168 14.55 9.53 3.50
CA LEU A 168 15.37 9.75 2.30
C LEU A 168 16.31 10.94 2.52
N ALA A 169 17.61 10.71 2.43
CA ALA A 169 18.63 11.76 2.50
C ALA A 169 18.82 12.42 1.12
N ALA A 170 18.70 13.75 1.05
CA ALA A 170 18.66 14.48 -0.22
C ALA A 170 19.95 14.31 -1.06
N ASP A 171 21.12 14.39 -0.41
CA ASP A 171 22.43 14.22 -1.03
C ASP A 171 22.60 12.83 -1.65
N GLU A 172 22.16 11.78 -0.95
CA GLU A 172 22.17 10.41 -1.45
C GLU A 172 21.22 10.22 -2.64
N GLN A 173 20.00 10.79 -2.57
CA GLN A 173 19.03 10.67 -3.66
C GLN A 173 19.49 11.42 -4.92
N VAL A 174 20.13 12.59 -4.76
CA VAL A 174 20.72 13.33 -5.89
C VAL A 174 21.93 12.57 -6.47
N ALA A 175 22.82 12.04 -5.62
CA ALA A 175 24.00 11.30 -6.07
C ALA A 175 23.63 10.00 -6.81
N SER A 176 22.55 9.33 -6.41
CA SER A 176 22.03 8.14 -7.09
C SER A 176 21.23 8.45 -8.37
N GLY A 177 20.88 9.72 -8.59
CA GLY A 177 20.05 10.15 -9.71
C GLY A 177 18.55 9.90 -9.53
N ARG A 178 18.10 9.42 -8.36
CA ARG A 178 16.68 9.28 -8.02
C ARG A 178 15.99 10.63 -7.90
N TRP A 179 16.73 11.64 -7.45
CA TRP A 179 16.31 13.03 -7.49
C TRP A 179 17.14 13.78 -8.52
N VAL A 180 16.46 14.32 -9.53
CA VAL A 180 17.09 15.16 -10.54
C VAL A 180 17.11 16.59 -10.02
N GLN A 181 18.29 17.23 -10.01
CA GLN A 181 18.46 18.62 -9.59
C GLN A 181 18.74 19.55 -10.79
N ALA A 182 18.13 20.73 -10.81
CA ALA A 182 18.35 21.75 -11.84
C ALA A 182 18.24 23.20 -11.32
N GLY A 183 18.80 24.16 -12.06
CA GLY A 183 18.75 25.59 -11.71
C GLY A 183 17.46 26.29 -12.15
N SER A 184 16.68 25.67 -13.03
CA SER A 184 15.42 26.17 -13.55
C SER A 184 14.44 25.02 -13.79
N ILE A 185 13.14 25.33 -13.87
CA ILE A 185 12.09 24.34 -14.22
C ILE A 185 12.28 23.79 -15.64
N GLY A 186 12.69 24.64 -16.59
CA GLY A 186 12.97 24.23 -17.96
C GLY A 186 14.12 23.22 -18.05
N ASP A 187 15.22 23.46 -17.33
CA ASP A 187 16.33 22.51 -17.24
C ASP A 187 15.92 21.21 -16.51
N LEU A 188 15.06 21.31 -15.51
CA LEU A 188 14.52 20.15 -14.79
C LEU A 188 13.69 19.26 -15.73
N ALA A 189 12.83 19.88 -16.54
CA ALA A 189 12.03 19.19 -17.56
C ALA A 189 12.93 18.48 -18.58
N ALA A 190 13.95 19.18 -19.09
CA ALA A 190 14.90 18.61 -20.04
C ALA A 190 15.63 17.37 -19.48
N LYS A 191 16.04 17.40 -18.21
CA LYS A 191 16.74 16.28 -17.56
C LYS A 191 15.82 15.10 -17.21
N THR A 192 14.52 15.33 -17.02
CA THR A 192 13.53 14.31 -16.65
C THR A 192 12.73 13.78 -17.84
N GLY A 193 12.85 14.42 -19.00
CA GLY A 193 12.05 14.09 -20.19
C GLY A 193 10.60 14.60 -20.11
N LEU A 194 10.26 15.43 -19.13
CA LEU A 194 8.94 16.07 -19.04
C LEU A 194 8.80 17.19 -20.09
N PRO A 195 7.59 17.49 -20.60
CA PRO A 195 7.40 18.61 -21.53
C PRO A 195 7.66 19.96 -20.84
N ALA A 196 8.70 20.68 -21.28
CA ALA A 196 9.18 21.89 -20.61
C ALA A 196 8.13 23.01 -20.49
N ASP A 197 7.37 23.25 -21.55
CA ASP A 197 6.31 24.27 -21.55
C ASP A 197 5.18 23.91 -20.59
N ALA A 198 4.78 22.62 -20.57
CA ALA A 198 3.70 22.15 -19.71
C ALA A 198 4.10 22.16 -18.22
N LEU A 199 5.34 21.76 -17.91
CA LEU A 199 5.84 21.76 -16.54
C LEU A 199 6.00 23.19 -16.02
N THR A 200 6.57 24.09 -16.83
CA THR A 200 6.71 25.51 -16.48
C THR A 200 5.35 26.13 -16.18
N ALA A 201 4.38 25.97 -17.08
CA ALA A 201 3.03 26.49 -16.89
C ALA A 201 2.34 25.90 -15.65
N THR A 202 2.57 24.61 -15.36
CA THR A 202 2.03 23.96 -14.16
C THR A 202 2.60 24.55 -12.88
N VAL A 203 3.91 24.77 -12.81
CA VAL A 203 4.57 25.38 -11.64
C VAL A 203 4.13 26.84 -11.47
N GLU A 204 4.08 27.62 -12.55
CA GLU A 204 3.62 29.01 -12.51
C GLU A 204 2.17 29.13 -12.01
N ARG A 205 1.28 28.27 -12.50
CA ARG A 205 -0.12 28.21 -12.06
C ARG A 205 -0.21 27.85 -10.57
N PHE A 206 0.53 26.83 -10.13
CA PHE A 206 0.56 26.42 -8.72
C PHE A 206 1.12 27.52 -7.81
N ASN A 207 2.15 28.24 -8.24
CA ASN A 207 2.69 29.39 -7.49
C ASN A 207 1.67 30.53 -7.38
N GLY A 208 0.83 30.73 -8.41
CA GLY A 208 -0.32 31.63 -8.36
C GLY A 208 -1.32 31.26 -7.26
N PHE A 209 -1.60 29.96 -7.07
CA PHE A 209 -2.44 29.45 -5.98
C PHE A 209 -1.79 29.66 -4.61
N ALA A 210 -0.49 29.39 -4.49
CA ALA A 210 0.23 29.64 -3.24
C ALA A 210 0.18 31.11 -2.80
N ALA A 211 0.23 32.06 -3.75
CA ALA A 211 0.10 33.49 -3.47
C ALA A 211 -1.32 33.89 -3.02
N GLN A 212 -2.35 33.20 -3.53
CA GLN A 212 -3.76 33.45 -3.20
C GLN A 212 -4.21 32.71 -1.93
N GLY A 213 -3.52 31.63 -1.57
CA GLY A 213 -3.87 30.75 -0.45
C GLY A 213 -4.97 29.73 -0.77
N ALA A 214 -5.32 29.53 -2.05
CA ALA A 214 -6.35 28.60 -2.49
C ALA A 214 -5.92 27.93 -3.81
N ASP A 215 -6.07 26.59 -3.86
CA ASP A 215 -5.81 25.77 -5.05
C ASP A 215 -7.13 25.47 -5.77
N ASP A 216 -7.49 26.32 -6.72
CA ASP A 216 -8.76 26.21 -7.44
C ASP A 216 -8.82 24.98 -8.37
N ASP A 217 -7.70 24.31 -8.64
CA ASP A 217 -7.69 23.12 -9.50
C ASP A 217 -8.08 21.84 -8.75
N PHE A 218 -7.55 21.66 -7.54
CA PHE A 218 -7.69 20.40 -6.79
C PHE A 218 -8.07 20.58 -5.32
N HIS A 219 -8.28 21.80 -4.84
CA HIS A 219 -8.72 22.10 -3.48
C HIS A 219 -7.75 21.62 -2.39
N ARG A 220 -6.44 21.63 -2.68
CA ARG A 220 -5.40 21.29 -1.71
C ARG A 220 -5.37 22.28 -0.55
N GLY A 221 -5.38 21.76 0.67
CA GLY A 221 -5.36 22.56 1.90
C GLY A 221 -6.75 22.92 2.44
N GLU A 222 -7.82 22.40 1.83
CA GLU A 222 -9.20 22.64 2.26
C GLU A 222 -9.75 21.53 3.20
N ASP A 223 -8.95 20.49 3.49
CA ASP A 223 -9.30 19.40 4.41
C ASP A 223 -8.38 19.38 5.66
N PRO A 224 -8.89 19.00 6.85
CA PRO A 224 -8.07 18.86 8.06
C PRO A 224 -6.88 17.91 7.91
N TYR A 225 -6.98 16.86 7.10
CA TYR A 225 -5.87 15.95 6.82
C TYR A 225 -4.72 16.67 6.10
N ASP A 226 -5.05 17.52 5.12
CA ASP A 226 -4.07 18.27 4.33
C ASP A 226 -3.22 19.18 5.22
N LEU A 227 -3.87 19.81 6.20
CA LEU A 227 -3.26 20.75 7.14
C LEU A 227 -2.61 20.06 8.36
N TYR A 228 -2.92 18.78 8.60
CA TYR A 228 -2.42 18.06 9.77
C TYR A 228 -0.88 18.02 9.80
N PHE A 229 -0.27 17.68 8.67
CA PHE A 229 1.19 17.50 8.57
C PHE A 229 1.97 18.81 8.52
N SER A 230 1.33 19.92 8.15
CA SER A 230 1.91 21.26 8.22
C SER A 230 1.67 21.95 9.57
N GLY A 231 0.98 21.29 10.51
CA GLY A 231 0.62 21.87 11.80
C GLY A 231 -0.35 23.05 11.67
N GLY A 232 -1.31 22.95 10.75
CA GLY A 232 -2.31 23.99 10.47
C GLY A 232 -1.84 25.10 9.53
N ARG A 233 -0.58 25.09 9.09
CA ARG A 233 -0.06 26.08 8.13
C ARG A 233 -0.51 25.73 6.69
N PRO A 234 -0.56 26.71 5.76
CA PRO A 234 -0.83 26.42 4.36
C PRO A 234 0.11 25.33 3.80
N CYS A 235 -0.44 24.37 3.07
CA CYS A 235 0.32 23.29 2.40
C CYS A 235 0.48 23.51 0.88
N VAL A 236 -0.17 24.54 0.33
CA VAL A 236 0.09 25.09 -1.01
C VAL A 236 1.22 26.12 -0.88
N VAL A 237 2.45 25.65 -1.08
CA VAL A 237 3.68 26.45 -0.89
C VAL A 237 4.35 26.62 -2.24
N ALA A 238 4.69 27.86 -2.61
CA ALA A 238 5.33 28.15 -3.89
C ALA A 238 6.64 27.36 -4.08
N VAL A 239 6.83 26.89 -5.31
CA VAL A 239 8.03 26.23 -5.83
C VAL A 239 8.77 27.27 -6.68
N ASP A 240 9.58 28.12 -6.05
CA ASP A 240 10.18 29.33 -6.62
C ASP A 240 11.64 29.60 -6.18
N GLN A 241 12.26 28.68 -5.41
CA GLN A 241 13.62 28.83 -4.89
C GLN A 241 14.56 27.75 -5.43
N ALA A 242 15.33 28.10 -6.47
CA ALA A 242 16.36 27.22 -7.00
C ALA A 242 17.40 26.81 -5.92
N PRO A 243 18.00 25.60 -6.01
CA PRO A 243 17.75 24.58 -7.02
C PRO A 243 16.38 23.91 -6.92
N TYR A 244 15.87 23.45 -8.07
CA TYR A 244 14.65 22.67 -8.20
C TYR A 244 14.97 21.18 -8.30
N PHE A 245 14.05 20.35 -7.80
CA PHE A 245 14.19 18.91 -7.73
C PHE A 245 12.97 18.21 -8.34
N ALA A 246 13.22 17.10 -9.02
CA ALA A 246 12.21 16.14 -9.44
C ALA A 246 12.57 14.77 -8.88
N ALA A 247 11.71 14.24 -8.01
CA ALA A 247 11.86 12.91 -7.44
C ALA A 247 10.85 11.93 -8.07
N GLU A 248 11.33 10.78 -8.51
CA GLU A 248 10.47 9.73 -9.06
C GLU A 248 9.50 9.20 -7.99
N VAL A 249 8.22 9.13 -8.35
CA VAL A 249 7.15 8.60 -7.49
C VAL A 249 6.52 7.38 -8.18
N VAL A 250 6.44 6.26 -7.47
CA VAL A 250 5.80 5.03 -7.93
C VAL A 250 4.51 4.77 -7.17
N LEU A 251 3.60 4.03 -7.81
CA LEU A 251 2.42 3.50 -7.15
C LEU A 251 2.83 2.30 -6.29
N SER A 252 3.00 2.55 -4.98
CA SER A 252 3.35 1.58 -3.97
C SER A 252 2.09 1.05 -3.25
N ASP A 253 2.28 0.08 -2.36
CA ASP A 253 1.24 -0.43 -1.49
C ASP A 253 1.78 -0.91 -0.13
N LEU A 254 0.89 -0.89 0.86
CA LEU A 254 1.09 -1.44 2.20
C LEU A 254 0.51 -2.86 2.31
N GLY A 255 0.52 -3.59 1.20
CA GLY A 255 -0.08 -4.91 1.04
C GLY A 255 -1.39 -4.90 0.26
N THR A 256 -1.68 -6.03 -0.39
CA THR A 256 -2.95 -6.25 -1.09
C THR A 256 -4.10 -6.40 -0.07
N LYS A 257 -5.33 -6.09 -0.49
CA LYS A 257 -6.51 -6.18 0.39
C LYS A 257 -7.63 -7.08 -0.16
N GLY A 258 -7.39 -7.65 -1.33
CA GLY A 258 -8.17 -8.76 -1.86
C GLY A 258 -7.71 -10.09 -1.29
N GLY A 259 -8.65 -11.02 -1.15
CA GLY A 259 -8.35 -12.34 -0.59
C GLY A 259 -9.58 -13.21 -0.47
N LEU A 260 -9.56 -14.12 0.51
CA LEU A 260 -10.65 -15.06 0.79
C LEU A 260 -11.88 -14.32 1.31
N ARG A 261 -13.07 -14.66 0.79
CA ARG A 261 -14.33 -14.15 1.35
C ARG A 261 -14.57 -14.79 2.70
N THR A 262 -14.92 -13.96 3.67
CA THR A 262 -15.23 -14.41 5.04
C THR A 262 -16.56 -13.85 5.52
N ASP A 263 -17.14 -14.50 6.53
CA ASP A 263 -18.28 -13.96 7.26
C ASP A 263 -17.87 -13.17 8.52
N ALA A 264 -18.86 -12.76 9.31
CA ALA A 264 -18.65 -11.97 10.53
C ALA A 264 -17.80 -12.70 11.60
N ASP A 265 -17.69 -14.03 11.54
CA ASP A 265 -16.86 -14.83 12.45
C ASP A 265 -15.55 -15.27 11.79
N ALA A 266 -15.18 -14.62 10.67
CA ALA A 266 -13.96 -14.85 9.92
C ALA A 266 -13.84 -16.26 9.32
N ARG A 267 -14.95 -17.00 9.18
CA ARG A 267 -14.98 -18.30 8.50
C ARG A 267 -14.83 -18.07 7.00
N VAL A 268 -13.96 -18.85 6.35
CA VAL A 268 -13.80 -18.78 4.89
C VAL A 268 -15.03 -19.36 4.21
N LEU A 269 -15.51 -18.69 3.16
CA LEU A 269 -16.70 -19.09 2.40
C LEU A 269 -16.31 -19.80 1.09
N ASP A 270 -17.09 -20.78 0.67
CA ASP A 270 -17.00 -21.44 -0.63
C ASP A 270 -17.67 -20.62 -1.75
N GLY A 271 -17.66 -21.15 -2.98
CA GLY A 271 -18.28 -20.53 -4.16
C GLY A 271 -19.79 -20.30 -4.02
N GLU A 272 -20.47 -21.08 -3.19
CA GLU A 272 -21.90 -20.94 -2.88
C GLU A 272 -22.17 -20.03 -1.67
N GLY A 273 -21.12 -19.49 -1.05
CA GLY A 273 -21.21 -18.61 0.13
C GLY A 273 -21.41 -19.36 1.45
N ARG A 274 -21.17 -20.67 1.49
CA ARG A 274 -21.25 -21.49 2.71
C ARG A 274 -19.88 -21.54 3.40
N PRO A 275 -19.83 -21.55 4.74
CA PRO A 275 -18.56 -21.71 5.45
C PRO A 275 -17.88 -23.04 5.14
N ILE A 276 -16.58 -23.01 4.82
CA ILE A 276 -15.72 -24.19 4.73
C ILE A 276 -15.38 -24.66 6.15
N PRO A 277 -15.82 -25.86 6.58
CA PRO A 277 -15.66 -26.29 7.96
C PRO A 277 -14.20 -26.31 8.39
N GLY A 278 -13.90 -25.63 9.51
CA GLY A 278 -12.57 -25.62 10.11
C GLY A 278 -11.59 -24.60 9.51
N LEU A 279 -12.00 -23.78 8.53
CA LEU A 279 -11.14 -22.79 7.89
C LEU A 279 -11.56 -21.35 8.18
N TYR A 280 -10.58 -20.53 8.56
CA TYR A 280 -10.75 -19.12 8.90
C TYR A 280 -9.67 -18.29 8.23
N ALA A 281 -9.96 -17.01 7.96
CA ALA A 281 -8.98 -16.07 7.43
C ALA A 281 -9.13 -14.68 8.04
N ALA A 282 -8.01 -13.98 8.23
CA ALA A 282 -7.98 -12.60 8.72
C ALA A 282 -6.83 -11.81 8.08
N GLY A 283 -6.89 -10.48 8.25
CA GLY A 283 -5.92 -9.56 7.64
C GLY A 283 -5.96 -9.62 6.12
N ASN A 284 -4.83 -9.36 5.47
CA ASN A 284 -4.73 -9.31 4.01
C ASN A 284 -4.91 -10.67 3.31
N THR A 285 -4.95 -11.78 4.06
CA THR A 285 -5.38 -13.09 3.51
C THR A 285 -6.88 -13.12 3.21
N SER A 286 -7.67 -12.29 3.90
CA SER A 286 -9.11 -12.12 3.68
C SER A 286 -9.40 -10.88 2.83
N ALA A 287 -10.47 -10.94 2.03
CA ALA A 287 -10.98 -9.77 1.32
C ALA A 287 -11.46 -8.73 2.34
N SER A 288 -10.91 -7.52 2.32
CA SER A 288 -11.21 -6.51 3.33
C SER A 288 -12.68 -6.05 3.27
N PHE A 289 -13.33 -6.01 4.44
CA PHE A 289 -14.71 -5.51 4.56
C PHE A 289 -14.87 -4.04 4.15
N THR A 290 -13.76 -3.29 4.07
CA THR A 290 -13.74 -1.88 3.69
C THR A 290 -13.94 -1.65 2.19
N GLY A 291 -13.98 -2.70 1.36
CA GLY A 291 -14.13 -2.53 -0.09
C GLY A 291 -13.00 -1.70 -0.69
N PRO A 292 -13.28 -0.76 -1.62
CA PRO A 292 -12.27 0.04 -2.29
C PRO A 292 -11.87 1.31 -1.52
N VAL A 293 -12.02 1.35 -0.18
CA VAL A 293 -11.63 2.55 0.60
C VAL A 293 -10.67 2.21 1.73
N TYR A 294 -9.82 3.19 2.09
CA TYR A 294 -9.05 3.21 3.34
C TYR A 294 -9.70 4.23 4.29
N PRO A 295 -10.52 3.80 5.28
CA PRO A 295 -11.31 4.73 6.09
C PRO A 295 -10.50 5.66 7.01
N GLY A 296 -9.36 5.20 7.51
CA GLY A 296 -8.55 5.95 8.46
C GLY A 296 -7.42 5.12 9.05
N PRO A 297 -6.45 5.76 9.71
CA PRO A 297 -5.20 5.12 10.13
C PRO A 297 -5.45 3.88 11.00
N GLY A 298 -4.73 2.80 10.70
CA GLY A 298 -4.73 1.57 11.50
C GLY A 298 -5.80 0.54 11.12
N VAL A 299 -6.70 0.84 10.17
CA VAL A 299 -7.75 -0.10 9.73
C VAL A 299 -7.20 -1.47 9.28
N PRO A 300 -6.10 -1.60 8.51
CA PRO A 300 -5.56 -2.91 8.14
C PRO A 300 -5.20 -3.77 9.35
N ILE A 301 -4.48 -3.20 10.33
CA ILE A 301 -4.07 -3.90 11.56
C ILE A 301 -5.29 -4.17 12.46
N GLY A 302 -6.12 -3.15 12.70
CA GLY A 302 -7.29 -3.25 13.57
C GLY A 302 -8.29 -4.29 13.09
N SER A 303 -8.53 -4.35 11.78
CA SER A 303 -9.39 -5.38 11.17
C SER A 303 -8.76 -6.77 11.25
N ALA A 304 -7.46 -6.91 10.96
CA ALA A 304 -6.75 -8.18 11.11
C ALA A 304 -6.87 -8.72 12.55
N MET A 305 -6.62 -7.88 13.55
CA MET A 305 -6.73 -8.24 14.97
C MET A 305 -8.17 -8.62 15.36
N ALA A 306 -9.16 -7.82 14.96
CA ALA A 306 -10.55 -8.05 15.31
C ALA A 306 -11.07 -9.38 14.73
N PHE A 307 -10.83 -9.64 13.43
CA PHE A 307 -11.28 -10.87 12.79
C PHE A 307 -10.51 -12.10 13.23
N ALA A 308 -9.20 -11.99 13.49
CA ALA A 308 -8.42 -13.08 14.09
C ALA A 308 -8.96 -13.44 15.49
N TYR A 309 -9.27 -12.44 16.31
CA TYR A 309 -9.91 -12.65 17.62
C TYR A 309 -11.27 -13.35 17.47
N ARG A 310 -12.12 -12.87 16.56
CA ARG A 310 -13.44 -13.47 16.32
C ARG A 310 -13.34 -14.92 15.83
N ALA A 311 -12.42 -15.22 14.92
CA ALA A 311 -12.14 -16.59 14.48
C ALA A 311 -11.84 -17.50 15.68
N VAL A 312 -10.90 -17.10 16.55
CA VAL A 312 -10.53 -17.89 17.72
C VAL A 312 -11.70 -18.06 18.69
N GLN A 313 -12.53 -17.03 18.88
CA GLN A 313 -13.72 -17.12 19.72
C GLN A 313 -14.78 -18.08 19.15
N HIS A 314 -14.97 -18.10 17.83
CA HIS A 314 -15.83 -19.08 17.16
C HIS A 314 -15.27 -20.51 17.30
N ILE A 315 -13.97 -20.71 17.01
CA ILE A 315 -13.23 -21.96 17.21
C ILE A 315 -13.38 -22.50 18.65
N ARG A 316 -13.49 -21.62 19.65
CA ARG A 316 -13.68 -22.05 21.05
C ARG A 316 -15.10 -22.52 21.33
N ARG A 317 -16.12 -21.90 20.75
CA ARG A 317 -17.56 -22.19 21.01
C ARG A 317 -18.04 -23.45 20.30
N ASP A 318 -17.56 -23.69 19.08
CA ASP A 318 -17.94 -24.88 18.30
C ASP A 318 -17.46 -26.21 18.94
N HIS A 319 -16.55 -26.12 19.92
CA HIS A 319 -15.91 -27.28 20.58
C HIS A 319 -16.16 -27.32 22.09
N THR A 320 -17.22 -26.66 22.56
CA THR A 320 -17.79 -26.79 23.92
C THR A 320 -19.20 -27.35 23.83
#